data_AF-A0A832JXS3-F1
#
_entry.id   AF-A0A832JXS3-F1
#
_cell.length_a   1.000
_cell.length_b   1.000
_cell.length_c   1.000
_cell.angle_alpha   90.00
_cell.angle_beta   90.00
_cell.angle_gamma   90.00
#
_symmetry.space_group_name_H-M   'P 1'
#
loop_
_entity.id
_entity.type
_entity.pdbx_description
1 polymer ?
#
loop_
_entity_poly.entity_id
_entity_poly.type
_entity_poly.pdbx_seq_one_letter_code
_entity_poly.pdbx_strand_id
1 'polypeptide(L)'
;MNSRTCMKYLLAILLLVTVILPFATPIITLSEEKYNLALSKAYVSPILLSNEYWVYGAYVEDSSFLSFREPGEGLYLVGSSVEAGRVLVVLDKSAPLTLLRGRVLGLYAVLPTHIYNLVYVLVSREQVDLLARTPGVLALLPDVRLDVLINKELEQFKLYEEDAEWFSTILQATSTGSGDYHYTVNITGAINVWLEYGIRGEDVKLAIIDTGVDYGSPGLGLEAIARDEYGLPLVFDVSSLGLVLTPVAANVTPDGFIIVDPTYLYIFYPPYYVFRWNASLWIRVRGCRTFDGWLPFPADNKWYIGDINAYGPVKFGLLLQYISVGIGGVSSILYYTVPVILVDSNNDGSYDTLYADTTTALYLLRWALSPAPCNVSIPGTLGLEPDFSFADEEPIRYGSEVIARDLDGDSLNDYSIGTLAGYVYDAAFAIILEKLGTWKSLIPGVPPMYGYRTTGPLEVWSGEPVALIWPGLDPLGDYAVIEYDYHSHGTFCATTAAGRDYYAETGYGVRSISGQA
;
A
#
# COMPACT_ATOMS: atom_id res chain seq x y z
N MET A 1 -38.71 -25.85 -44.97
CA MET A 1 -37.46 -25.87 -44.16
C MET A 1 -37.36 -27.22 -43.46
N ASN A 2 -36.21 -27.89 -43.57
CA ASN A 2 -35.99 -29.26 -43.13
C ASN A 2 -36.11 -29.42 -41.60
N SER A 3 -36.73 -30.51 -41.11
CA SER A 3 -37.02 -30.70 -39.67
C SER A 3 -35.77 -30.72 -38.77
N ARG A 4 -34.60 -31.05 -39.35
CA ARG A 4 -33.30 -30.96 -38.66
C ARG A 4 -32.84 -29.53 -38.37
N THR A 5 -33.27 -28.54 -39.15
CA THR A 5 -32.93 -27.14 -38.91
C THR A 5 -33.81 -26.56 -37.80
N CYS A 6 -35.09 -26.95 -37.75
CA CYS A 6 -36.03 -26.53 -36.69
C CYS A 6 -35.59 -27.05 -35.31
N MET A 7 -35.08 -28.27 -35.24
CA MET A 7 -34.57 -28.85 -33.99
C MET A 7 -33.31 -28.17 -33.46
N LYS A 8 -32.44 -27.65 -34.34
CA LYS A 8 -31.25 -26.86 -33.93
C LYS A 8 -31.62 -25.49 -33.38
N TYR A 9 -32.63 -24.83 -33.97
CA TYR A 9 -33.15 -23.56 -33.43
C TYR A 9 -33.89 -23.76 -32.10
N LEU A 10 -34.62 -24.86 -31.93
CA LEU A 10 -35.27 -25.18 -30.66
C LEU A 10 -34.26 -25.43 -29.54
N LEU A 11 -33.16 -26.15 -29.82
CA LEU A 11 -32.08 -26.39 -28.86
C LEU A 11 -31.30 -25.11 -28.52
N ALA A 12 -31.05 -24.24 -29.50
CA ALA A 12 -30.40 -22.95 -29.26
C ALA A 12 -31.29 -22.01 -28.43
N ILE A 13 -32.61 -22.01 -28.65
CA ILE A 13 -33.57 -21.24 -27.84
C ILE A 13 -33.68 -21.81 -26.42
N LEU A 14 -33.69 -23.15 -26.25
CA LEU A 14 -33.70 -23.75 -24.92
C LEU A 14 -32.42 -23.41 -24.13
N LEU A 15 -31.25 -23.44 -24.77
CA LEU A 15 -29.97 -23.06 -24.16
C LEU A 15 -29.92 -21.57 -23.80
N LEU A 16 -30.51 -20.70 -24.64
CA LEU A 16 -30.61 -19.27 -24.36
C LEU A 16 -31.55 -18.99 -23.17
N VAL A 17 -32.64 -19.74 -23.04
CA VAL A 17 -33.58 -19.62 -21.90
C VAL A 17 -32.96 -20.14 -20.60
N THR A 18 -32.07 -21.14 -20.65
CA THR A 18 -31.35 -21.61 -19.44
C THR A 18 -30.21 -20.67 -19.00
N VAL A 19 -29.68 -19.84 -19.90
CA VAL A 19 -28.64 -18.83 -19.56
C VAL A 19 -29.26 -17.48 -19.14
N ILE A 20 -30.53 -17.22 -19.51
CA ILE A 20 -31.27 -15.98 -19.19
C ILE A 20 -32.26 -16.16 -18.01
N LEU A 21 -32.35 -17.35 -17.42
CA LEU A 21 -32.97 -17.49 -16.11
C LEU A 21 -31.93 -17.05 -15.06
N PRO A 22 -32.02 -15.84 -14.48
CA PRO A 22 -31.40 -15.65 -13.17
C PRO A 22 -32.01 -16.71 -12.27
N PHE A 23 -31.22 -17.21 -11.33
CA PHE A 23 -31.74 -17.89 -10.16
C PHE A 23 -32.85 -17.02 -9.57
N ALA A 24 -34.09 -17.29 -9.98
CA ALA A 24 -35.28 -16.95 -9.25
C ALA A 24 -35.21 -17.84 -8.01
N THR A 25 -34.40 -17.39 -7.06
CA THR A 25 -34.64 -17.71 -5.67
C THR A 25 -36.12 -17.47 -5.42
N PRO A 26 -36.79 -18.29 -4.59
CA PRO A 26 -38.13 -17.96 -4.18
C PRO A 26 -38.10 -16.50 -3.74
N ILE A 27 -39.09 -15.72 -4.18
CA ILE A 27 -39.48 -14.52 -3.45
C ILE A 27 -39.84 -15.06 -2.06
N ILE A 28 -38.82 -15.15 -1.21
CA ILE A 28 -38.98 -15.12 0.22
C ILE A 28 -39.60 -13.74 0.38
N THR A 29 -40.92 -13.72 0.52
CA THR A 29 -41.57 -12.69 1.31
C THR A 29 -40.71 -12.58 2.55
N LEU A 30 -39.87 -11.56 2.59
CA LEU A 30 -39.14 -11.18 3.79
C LEU A 30 -40.21 -11.17 4.87
N SER A 31 -40.15 -12.14 5.77
CA SER A 31 -40.70 -11.88 7.08
C SER A 31 -40.01 -10.59 7.49
N GLU A 32 -40.77 -9.51 7.65
CA GLU A 32 -40.35 -8.40 8.47
C GLU A 32 -40.01 -9.02 9.82
N GLU A 33 -38.76 -9.42 10.01
CA GLU A 33 -38.22 -9.61 11.35
C GLU A 33 -38.38 -8.25 11.99
N LYS A 34 -39.39 -8.15 12.86
CA LYS A 34 -39.58 -6.99 13.73
C LYS A 34 -38.40 -6.97 14.69
N TYR A 35 -37.30 -6.37 14.25
CA TYR A 35 -36.26 -5.91 15.14
C TYR A 35 -36.88 -4.84 16.03
N ASN A 36 -37.08 -5.15 17.31
CA ASN A 36 -37.51 -4.21 18.34
C ASN A 36 -36.35 -3.25 18.65
N LEU A 37 -35.96 -2.44 17.67
CA LEU A 37 -35.05 -1.32 17.86
C LEU A 37 -35.87 -0.20 18.51
N ALA A 38 -35.50 0.19 19.73
CA ALA A 38 -36.17 1.30 20.41
C ALA A 38 -36.16 2.55 19.50
N LEU A 39 -37.30 3.26 19.44
CA LEU A 39 -37.44 4.52 18.73
C LEU A 39 -36.69 5.64 19.48
N SER A 40 -35.36 5.60 19.48
CA SER A 40 -34.54 6.76 19.82
C SER A 40 -34.38 7.61 18.56
N LYS A 41 -34.71 8.90 18.64
CA LYS A 41 -34.35 9.84 17.58
C LYS A 41 -32.83 9.87 17.48
N ALA A 42 -32.28 9.61 16.29
CA ALA A 42 -30.83 9.63 16.11
C ALA A 42 -30.28 11.01 16.48
N TYR A 43 -29.09 11.05 17.09
CA TYR A 43 -28.35 12.29 17.21
C TYR A 43 -27.90 12.74 15.82
N VAL A 44 -28.12 14.01 15.46
CA VAL A 44 -27.62 14.58 14.21
C VAL A 44 -26.69 15.72 14.58
N SER A 45 -25.44 15.64 14.16
CA SER A 45 -24.48 16.70 14.39
C SER A 45 -24.95 18.00 13.74
N PRO A 46 -24.96 19.15 14.47
CA PRO A 46 -25.30 20.45 13.89
C PRO A 46 -24.43 20.85 12.70
N ILE A 47 -23.21 20.30 12.59
CA ILE A 47 -22.30 20.52 11.47
C ILE A 47 -22.93 20.05 10.15
N LEU A 48 -23.68 18.95 10.15
CA LEU A 48 -24.37 18.43 8.95
C LEU A 48 -25.49 19.37 8.46
N LEU A 49 -25.88 20.35 9.28
CA LEU A 49 -26.88 21.36 8.94
C LEU A 49 -26.24 22.64 8.36
N SER A 50 -24.92 22.84 8.53
CA SER A 50 -24.22 24.01 7.97
C SER A 50 -24.05 23.88 6.47
N ASN A 51 -23.96 25.00 5.74
CA ASN A 51 -23.68 24.95 4.30
C ASN A 51 -22.22 24.61 3.99
N GLU A 52 -21.29 25.02 4.86
CA GLU A 52 -19.85 24.79 4.69
C GLU A 52 -19.52 23.31 4.53
N TYR A 53 -20.14 22.44 5.34
CA TYR A 53 -19.94 21.00 5.26
C TYR A 53 -20.28 20.44 3.85
N TRP A 54 -21.35 20.92 3.23
CA TRP A 54 -21.78 20.45 1.91
C TRP A 54 -21.03 21.09 0.75
N VAL A 55 -20.36 22.23 0.98
CA VAL A 55 -19.45 22.85 0.01
C VAL A 55 -18.14 22.07 -0.06
N TYR A 56 -17.60 21.63 1.08
CA TYR A 56 -16.32 20.92 1.14
C TYR A 56 -16.44 19.39 1.13
N GLY A 57 -17.65 18.85 1.28
CA GLY A 57 -17.94 17.41 1.29
C GLY A 57 -17.58 16.68 2.60
N ALA A 58 -17.10 17.41 3.61
CA ALA A 58 -16.69 16.94 4.94
C ALA A 58 -16.49 18.16 5.88
N TYR A 59 -16.34 17.92 7.19
CA TYR A 59 -16.10 19.00 8.15
C TYR A 59 -14.68 19.56 8.01
N VAL A 60 -14.61 20.88 7.93
CA VAL A 60 -13.38 21.68 7.84
C VAL A 60 -13.48 22.77 8.90
N GLU A 61 -12.60 22.75 9.89
CA GLU A 61 -12.57 23.78 10.95
C GLU A 61 -12.10 25.13 10.39
N ASP A 62 -11.11 25.10 9.50
CA ASP A 62 -10.55 26.28 8.84
C ASP A 62 -10.08 25.90 7.43
N SER A 63 -10.72 26.50 6.42
CA SER A 63 -10.48 26.19 5.01
C SER A 63 -9.13 26.68 4.49
N SER A 64 -8.43 27.54 5.22
CA SER A 64 -7.08 27.99 4.86
C SER A 64 -6.03 26.88 4.90
N PHE A 65 -6.27 25.82 5.68
CA PHE A 65 -5.40 24.65 5.78
C PHE A 65 -5.80 23.51 4.84
N LEU A 66 -6.75 23.71 3.92
CA LEU A 66 -7.07 22.68 2.95
C LEU A 66 -5.87 22.46 2.02
N SER A 67 -5.50 21.19 1.84
CA SER A 67 -4.42 20.77 0.92
C SER A 67 -4.65 21.22 -0.53
N PHE A 68 -5.91 21.50 -0.88
CA PHE A 68 -6.33 22.13 -2.12
C PHE A 68 -7.22 23.34 -1.83
N ARG A 69 -7.09 24.41 -2.61
CA ARG A 69 -8.03 25.54 -2.52
C ARG A 69 -9.43 25.07 -2.89
N GLU A 70 -10.45 25.77 -2.38
CA GLU A 70 -11.84 25.52 -2.78
C GLU A 70 -11.95 25.32 -4.30
N PRO A 71 -12.84 24.44 -4.77
CA PRO A 71 -13.10 24.31 -6.19
C PRO A 71 -13.34 25.72 -6.80
N GLY A 72 -12.40 26.20 -7.62
CA GLY A 72 -12.65 27.40 -8.40
C GLY A 72 -13.83 27.17 -9.33
N GLU A 73 -14.42 28.23 -9.89
CA GLU A 73 -15.61 28.19 -10.77
C GLU A 73 -15.50 27.29 -12.03
N GLY A 74 -14.42 26.50 -12.20
CA GLY A 74 -14.19 25.58 -13.31
C GLY A 74 -14.11 24.09 -12.96
N LEU A 75 -14.34 23.68 -11.71
CA LEU A 75 -14.46 22.26 -11.34
C LEU A 75 -15.91 21.80 -11.55
N TYR A 76 -16.14 21.04 -12.62
CA TYR A 76 -17.45 20.48 -12.91
C TYR A 76 -17.60 19.14 -12.19
N LEU A 77 -18.43 19.10 -11.14
CA LEU A 77 -18.93 17.85 -10.56
C LEU A 77 -19.71 17.08 -11.65
N VAL A 78 -19.18 15.93 -12.05
CA VAL A 78 -19.90 15.00 -12.93
C VAL A 78 -21.08 14.44 -12.12
N GLY A 79 -22.30 14.87 -12.44
CA GLY A 79 -23.51 14.57 -11.64
C GLY A 79 -24.06 15.77 -10.83
N SER A 80 -23.88 17.00 -11.35
CA SER A 80 -24.23 18.30 -10.73
C SER A 80 -25.68 18.53 -10.26
N SER A 81 -26.56 17.53 -10.27
CA SER A 81 -27.93 17.66 -9.80
C SER A 81 -28.14 17.23 -8.34
N VAL A 82 -27.13 16.67 -7.67
CA VAL A 82 -27.25 16.17 -6.30
C VAL A 82 -26.11 16.70 -5.43
N GLU A 83 -26.43 17.59 -4.48
CA GLU A 83 -25.53 17.99 -3.39
C GLU A 83 -25.31 16.75 -2.49
N ALA A 84 -24.08 16.24 -2.43
CA ALA A 84 -23.74 15.00 -1.72
C ALA A 84 -22.57 15.22 -0.74
N GLY A 85 -22.60 14.53 0.39
CA GLY A 85 -21.64 14.65 1.48
C GLY A 85 -21.38 13.32 2.19
N ARG A 86 -20.22 13.22 2.83
CA ARG A 86 -19.70 12.03 3.52
C ARG A 86 -20.11 11.98 4.98
N VAL A 87 -21.05 11.13 5.34
CA VAL A 87 -21.59 11.06 6.70
C VAL A 87 -21.18 9.75 7.36
N LEU A 88 -20.74 9.85 8.61
CA LEU A 88 -20.58 8.71 9.49
C LEU A 88 -21.93 8.41 10.17
N VAL A 89 -22.48 7.25 9.84
CA VAL A 89 -23.68 6.69 10.48
C VAL A 89 -23.25 5.75 11.59
N VAL A 90 -23.61 6.07 12.83
CA VAL A 90 -23.49 5.16 13.95
C VAL A 90 -24.76 4.32 13.99
N LEU A 91 -24.66 3.07 13.56
CA LEU A 91 -25.75 2.09 13.62
C LEU A 91 -25.69 1.28 14.92
N ASP A 92 -26.86 0.95 15.44
CA ASP A 92 -26.99 -0.05 16.50
C ASP A 92 -26.32 -1.36 16.08
N LYS A 93 -25.69 -2.05 17.03
CA LYS A 93 -24.92 -3.26 16.74
C LYS A 93 -25.76 -4.34 16.06
N SER A 94 -27.04 -4.43 16.41
CA SER A 94 -27.98 -5.42 15.87
C SER A 94 -28.68 -4.97 14.58
N ALA A 95 -28.50 -3.71 14.18
CA ALA A 95 -29.14 -3.16 12.99
C ALA A 95 -28.47 -3.70 11.70
N PRO A 96 -29.23 -4.35 10.78
CA PRO A 96 -28.66 -4.85 9.54
C PRO A 96 -28.36 -3.71 8.56
N LEU A 97 -27.25 -3.82 7.81
CA LEU A 97 -26.85 -2.84 6.79
C LEU A 97 -27.92 -2.62 5.71
N THR A 98 -28.79 -3.60 5.47
CA THR A 98 -29.91 -3.49 4.52
C THR A 98 -30.88 -2.36 4.87
N LEU A 99 -30.90 -1.87 6.12
CA LEU A 99 -31.66 -0.68 6.51
C LEU A 99 -31.24 0.57 5.72
N LEU A 100 -29.98 0.66 5.30
CA LEU A 100 -29.46 1.79 4.54
C LEU A 100 -29.83 1.75 3.05
N ARG A 101 -30.32 0.61 2.56
CA ARG A 101 -30.67 0.43 1.14
C ARG A 101 -31.73 1.46 0.71
N GLY A 102 -31.40 2.25 -0.32
CA GLY A 102 -32.26 3.31 -0.84
C GLY A 102 -32.35 4.57 0.03
N ARG A 103 -31.60 4.64 1.14
CA ARG A 103 -31.51 5.80 2.03
C ARG A 103 -30.18 6.54 1.92
N VAL A 104 -29.23 5.98 1.20
CA VAL A 104 -27.91 6.53 0.92
C VAL A 104 -27.65 6.50 -0.58
N LEU A 105 -26.79 7.38 -1.08
CA LEU A 105 -26.30 7.36 -2.46
C LEU A 105 -25.27 6.25 -2.66
N GLY A 106 -24.46 6.00 -1.64
CA GLY A 106 -23.44 4.97 -1.64
C GLY A 106 -22.97 4.64 -0.23
N LEU A 107 -22.34 3.49 -0.09
CA LEU A 107 -21.66 3.06 1.12
C LEU A 107 -20.21 2.82 0.73
N TYR A 108 -19.26 3.32 1.52
CA TYR A 108 -17.83 3.15 1.23
C TYR A 108 -17.01 2.52 2.35
N ALA A 109 -17.50 2.51 3.60
CA ALA A 109 -16.89 1.70 4.66
C ALA A 109 -17.90 1.21 5.70
N VAL A 110 -17.65 0.03 6.26
CA VAL A 110 -18.35 -0.51 7.44
C VAL A 110 -17.30 -0.96 8.44
N LEU A 111 -17.26 -0.31 9.60
CA LEU A 111 -16.37 -0.67 10.70
C LEU A 111 -17.23 -1.22 11.86
N PRO A 112 -17.39 -2.55 11.95
CA PRO A 112 -18.10 -3.15 13.06
C PRO A 112 -17.29 -2.98 14.35
N THR A 113 -17.87 -2.38 15.40
CA THR A 113 -17.26 -2.30 16.73
C THR A 113 -17.96 -3.26 17.69
N HIS A 114 -17.49 -3.35 18.94
CA HIS A 114 -18.15 -4.17 19.96
C HIS A 114 -19.51 -3.61 20.41
N ILE A 115 -19.79 -2.32 20.17
CA ILE A 115 -20.94 -1.61 20.75
C ILE A 115 -21.90 -1.08 19.66
N TYR A 116 -21.38 -0.75 18.48
CA TYR A 116 -22.14 -0.21 17.34
C TYR A 116 -21.44 -0.57 16.03
N ASN A 117 -22.09 -0.34 14.89
CA ASN A 117 -21.45 -0.40 13.59
C ASN A 117 -21.27 1.03 13.08
N LEU A 118 -20.04 1.42 12.77
CA LEU A 118 -19.74 2.69 12.12
C LEU A 118 -19.85 2.48 10.62
N VAL A 119 -20.71 3.23 9.95
CA VAL A 119 -20.93 3.09 8.51
C VAL A 119 -20.70 4.42 7.84
N TYR A 120 -19.73 4.47 6.94
CA TYR A 120 -19.41 5.65 6.16
C TYR A 120 -20.20 5.61 4.85
N VAL A 121 -21.00 6.65 4.63
CA VAL A 121 -21.97 6.71 3.53
C VAL A 121 -21.88 8.03 2.79
N LEU A 122 -22.17 7.97 1.50
CA LEU A 122 -22.44 9.15 0.69
C LEU A 122 -23.94 9.40 0.71
N VAL A 123 -24.37 10.61 1.09
CA VAL A 123 -25.78 10.99 1.22
C VAL A 123 -26.03 12.37 0.63
N SER A 124 -27.26 12.66 0.24
CA SER A 124 -27.72 14.05 0.04
C SER A 124 -28.19 14.69 1.35
N ARG A 125 -28.37 16.01 1.34
CA ARG A 125 -28.87 16.75 2.50
C ARG A 125 -30.24 16.23 2.97
N GLU A 126 -31.12 15.89 2.04
CA GLU A 126 -32.44 15.32 2.34
C GLU A 126 -32.37 13.91 2.94
N GLN A 127 -31.36 13.13 2.55
CA GLN A 127 -31.16 11.77 3.07
C GLN A 127 -30.69 11.76 4.53
N VAL A 128 -30.05 12.82 5.02
CA VAL A 128 -29.72 12.97 6.45
C VAL A 128 -30.99 12.93 7.31
N ASP A 129 -32.04 13.65 6.91
CA ASP A 129 -33.32 13.64 7.60
C ASP A 129 -34.00 12.27 7.59
N LEU A 130 -33.87 11.54 6.48
CA LEU A 130 -34.41 10.19 6.33
C LEU A 130 -33.67 9.20 7.25
N LEU A 131 -32.34 9.25 7.28
CA LEU A 131 -31.51 8.43 8.14
C LEU A 131 -31.76 8.72 9.62
N ALA A 132 -31.91 10.00 10.00
CA ALA A 132 -32.15 10.40 11.38
C ALA A 132 -33.46 9.83 11.98
N ARG A 133 -34.41 9.46 11.11
CA ARG A 133 -35.69 8.85 11.47
C ARG A 133 -35.72 7.33 11.26
N THR A 134 -34.63 6.74 10.79
CA THR A 134 -34.55 5.31 10.51
C THR A 134 -34.23 4.55 11.81
N PRO A 135 -35.10 3.64 12.28
CA PRO A 135 -34.83 2.83 13.48
C PRO A 135 -33.52 2.05 13.34
N GLY A 136 -32.71 2.06 14.39
CA GLY A 136 -31.37 1.47 14.38
C GLY A 136 -30.25 2.44 14.01
N VAL A 137 -30.56 3.64 13.51
CA VAL A 137 -29.58 4.74 13.41
C VAL A 137 -29.51 5.44 14.77
N LEU A 138 -28.33 5.43 15.38
CA LEU A 138 -28.07 6.04 16.69
C LEU A 138 -27.55 7.48 16.55
N ALA A 139 -26.66 7.72 15.58
CA ALA A 139 -26.11 9.05 15.31
C ALA A 139 -25.70 9.24 13.85
N LEU A 140 -25.70 10.49 13.41
CA LEU A 140 -25.14 10.98 12.16
C LEU A 140 -24.09 12.05 12.49
N LEU A 141 -22.84 11.76 12.16
CA LEU A 141 -21.68 12.59 12.44
C LEU A 141 -21.02 13.01 11.12
N PRO A 142 -20.41 14.20 11.07
CA PRO A 142 -19.63 14.59 9.89
C PRO A 142 -18.43 13.66 9.75
N ASP A 143 -18.10 13.31 8.51
CA ASP A 143 -16.75 12.88 8.19
C ASP A 143 -15.81 14.09 8.26
N VAL A 144 -14.63 13.91 8.85
CA VAL A 144 -13.70 15.02 9.19
C VAL A 144 -12.46 14.92 8.31
N ARG A 145 -12.07 16.05 7.74
CA ARG A 145 -10.87 16.16 6.89
C ARG A 145 -9.60 16.10 7.74
N LEU A 146 -8.86 15.00 7.61
CA LEU A 146 -7.58 14.83 8.31
C LEU A 146 -6.48 15.73 7.74
N ASP A 147 -6.49 16.04 6.45
CA ASP A 147 -5.48 16.92 5.83
C ASP A 147 -5.51 18.33 6.42
N VAL A 148 -6.68 18.84 6.81
CA VAL A 148 -6.83 20.13 7.50
C VAL A 148 -6.13 20.09 8.86
N LEU A 149 -6.32 18.99 9.62
CA LEU A 149 -5.68 18.82 10.91
C LEU A 149 -4.16 18.71 10.77
N ILE A 150 -3.69 17.89 9.82
CA ILE A 150 -2.27 17.71 9.53
C ILE A 150 -1.62 19.03 9.10
N ASN A 151 -2.22 19.77 8.17
CA ASN A 151 -1.67 21.04 7.70
C ASN A 151 -1.65 22.11 8.81
N LYS A 152 -2.67 22.12 9.67
CA LYS A 152 -2.71 22.99 10.86
C LYS A 152 -1.58 22.63 11.84
N GLU A 153 -1.36 21.35 12.10
CA GLU A 153 -0.23 20.88 12.92
C GLU A 153 1.11 21.23 12.28
N LEU A 154 1.28 21.02 10.97
CA LEU A 154 2.51 21.38 10.25
C LEU A 154 2.82 22.89 10.35
N GLU A 155 1.82 23.75 10.22
CA GLU A 155 2.00 25.20 10.42
C GLU A 155 2.35 25.54 11.88
N GLN A 156 1.79 24.83 12.85
CA GLN A 156 2.21 24.97 14.25
C GLN A 156 3.64 24.48 14.46
N PHE A 157 4.05 23.37 13.86
CA PHE A 157 5.42 22.85 13.93
C PHE A 157 6.44 23.82 13.34
N LYS A 158 6.13 24.50 12.22
CA LYS A 158 7.00 25.56 11.67
C LYS A 158 7.24 26.70 12.66
N LEU A 159 6.26 27.02 13.51
CA LEU A 159 6.41 28.02 14.57
C LEU A 159 7.32 27.53 15.72
N TYR A 160 7.41 26.22 15.92
CA TYR A 160 8.29 25.59 16.91
C TYR A 160 9.68 25.21 16.36
N GLU A 161 9.85 25.11 15.04
CA GLU A 161 11.14 24.82 14.39
C GLU A 161 12.17 25.91 14.66
N GLU A 162 11.75 27.17 14.80
CA GLU A 162 12.61 28.29 15.24
C GLU A 162 13.21 28.06 16.65
N ASP A 163 12.54 27.27 17.51
CA ASP A 163 13.03 26.89 18.84
C ASP A 163 13.77 25.53 18.84
N ALA A 164 13.52 24.65 17.87
CA ALA A 164 14.08 23.29 17.78
C ALA A 164 15.51 23.24 17.20
N GLU A 165 15.91 24.23 16.38
CA GLU A 165 17.31 24.40 15.94
C GLU A 165 18.28 24.50 17.14
N TRP A 166 17.81 25.04 18.28
CA TRP A 166 18.59 25.10 19.52
C TRP A 166 18.76 23.72 20.19
N PHE A 167 17.73 22.86 20.20
CA PHE A 167 17.78 21.53 20.83
C PHE A 167 18.61 20.50 20.05
N SER A 168 18.53 20.51 18.73
CA SER A 168 19.29 19.58 17.86
C SER A 168 20.81 19.78 17.99
N THR A 169 21.24 21.02 18.18
CA THR A 169 22.66 21.39 18.39
C THR A 169 23.20 20.87 19.74
N ILE A 170 22.35 20.71 20.76
CA ILE A 170 22.73 20.22 22.10
C ILE A 170 22.77 18.69 22.16
N LEU A 171 21.87 17.99 21.44
CA LEU A 171 21.82 16.52 21.41
C LEU A 171 22.94 15.90 20.57
N GLN A 172 23.32 16.51 19.44
CA GLN A 172 24.49 16.06 18.66
C GLN A 172 25.82 16.18 19.44
N ALA A 173 25.89 17.05 20.44
CA ALA A 173 27.07 17.23 21.28
C ALA A 173 27.19 16.20 22.43
N THR A 174 26.19 15.34 22.65
CA THR A 174 26.12 14.47 23.86
C THR A 174 26.13 12.96 23.60
N SER A 175 26.14 12.49 22.34
CA SER A 175 26.06 11.04 22.01
C SER A 175 27.39 10.39 21.58
N THR A 176 28.51 10.78 22.18
CA THR A 176 29.85 10.21 21.90
C THR A 176 30.15 8.89 22.64
N GLY A 177 29.14 8.24 23.22
CA GLY A 177 29.26 6.91 23.84
C GLY A 177 29.07 5.77 22.83
N SER A 178 30.10 4.92 22.68
CA SER A 178 30.00 3.62 22.01
C SER A 178 29.18 2.66 22.88
N GLY A 179 28.15 2.00 22.32
CA GLY A 179 27.39 0.95 22.99
C GLY A 179 26.10 1.36 23.71
N ASP A 180 25.65 2.61 23.59
CA ASP A 180 24.42 3.10 24.24
C ASP A 180 23.17 2.88 23.37
N TYR A 181 22.03 2.58 24.01
CA TYR A 181 20.70 2.58 23.39
C TYR A 181 20.37 3.94 22.76
N HIS A 182 19.44 3.96 21.82
CA HIS A 182 18.92 5.22 21.28
C HIS A 182 18.42 6.14 22.41
N TYR A 183 18.66 7.45 22.30
CA TYR A 183 18.47 8.40 23.41
C TYR A 183 17.03 8.41 23.95
N THR A 184 16.04 8.08 23.12
CA THR A 184 14.62 7.97 23.50
C THR A 184 14.38 6.91 24.58
N VAL A 185 15.09 5.78 24.50
CA VAL A 185 14.99 4.68 25.49
C VAL A 185 15.57 5.14 26.84
N ASN A 186 16.61 5.98 26.81
CA ASN A 186 17.21 6.54 28.02
C ASN A 186 16.30 7.60 28.68
N ILE A 187 15.78 8.56 27.90
CA ILE A 187 14.95 9.66 28.42
C ILE A 187 13.63 9.16 29.03
N THR A 188 13.07 8.07 28.50
CA THR A 188 11.85 7.45 29.04
C THR A 188 12.09 6.64 30.31
N GLY A 189 13.35 6.37 30.68
CA GLY A 189 13.70 5.51 31.81
C GLY A 189 13.46 4.02 31.56
N ALA A 190 13.20 3.62 30.31
CA ALA A 190 12.91 2.23 29.95
C ALA A 190 14.05 1.28 30.32
N ILE A 191 15.30 1.69 30.12
CA ILE A 191 16.51 0.91 30.47
C ILE A 191 16.50 0.53 31.96
N ASN A 192 16.12 1.46 32.84
CA ASN A 192 16.08 1.18 34.28
C ASN A 192 15.03 0.12 34.61
N VAL A 193 13.86 0.18 33.97
CA VAL A 193 12.80 -0.82 34.18
C VAL A 193 13.25 -2.20 33.71
N TRP A 194 13.90 -2.27 32.55
CA TRP A 194 14.41 -3.52 31.98
C TRP A 194 15.47 -4.16 32.88
N LEU A 195 16.42 -3.38 33.38
CA LEU A 195 17.52 -3.87 34.20
C LEU A 195 17.10 -4.18 35.65
N GLU A 196 16.23 -3.37 36.25
CA GLU A 196 15.83 -3.52 37.66
C GLU A 196 14.75 -4.59 37.84
N TYR A 197 13.78 -4.65 36.93
CA TYR A 197 12.61 -5.53 37.07
C TYR A 197 12.57 -6.67 36.05
N GLY A 198 13.40 -6.64 34.99
CA GLY A 198 13.36 -7.66 33.95
C GLY A 198 12.07 -7.66 33.13
N ILE A 199 11.34 -6.54 33.10
CA ILE A 199 10.07 -6.37 32.38
C ILE A 199 10.33 -5.60 31.09
N ARG A 200 10.04 -6.17 29.92
CA ARG A 200 10.25 -5.49 28.63
C ARG A 200 8.97 -5.30 27.82
N GLY A 201 7.83 -5.69 28.38
CA GLY A 201 6.52 -5.55 27.73
C GLY A 201 6.11 -6.80 26.94
N GLU A 202 6.62 -7.97 27.36
CA GLU A 202 6.20 -9.26 26.84
C GLU A 202 4.67 -9.39 26.90
N ASP A 203 4.06 -9.95 25.84
CA ASP A 203 2.61 -10.10 25.66
C ASP A 203 1.78 -8.79 25.60
N VAL A 204 2.42 -7.62 25.57
CA VAL A 204 1.75 -6.34 25.33
C VAL A 204 1.52 -6.15 23.83
N LYS A 205 0.29 -5.78 23.46
CA LYS A 205 -0.06 -5.42 22.08
C LYS A 205 -0.12 -3.90 21.94
N LEU A 206 0.73 -3.34 21.09
CA LEU A 206 0.69 -1.93 20.75
C LEU A 206 0.09 -1.74 19.35
N ALA A 207 -0.83 -0.80 19.21
CA ALA A 207 -1.29 -0.33 17.91
C ALA A 207 -0.60 1.00 17.61
N ILE A 208 0.16 1.06 16.52
CA ILE A 208 0.81 2.26 16.00
C ILE A 208 0.08 2.66 14.73
N ILE A 209 -0.36 3.91 14.66
CA ILE A 209 -1.00 4.48 13.46
C ILE A 209 -0.02 5.50 12.91
N ASP A 210 0.70 5.14 11.85
CA ASP A 210 1.77 5.94 11.25
C ASP A 210 1.82 5.70 9.73
N THR A 211 2.94 6.03 9.10
CA THR A 211 3.21 6.06 7.66
C THR A 211 3.39 4.68 7.01
N GLY A 212 3.56 3.62 7.81
CA GLY A 212 3.87 2.27 7.35
C GLY A 212 4.90 1.61 8.26
N VAL A 213 5.28 0.38 7.98
CA VAL A 213 6.35 -0.32 8.72
C VAL A 213 7.11 -1.25 7.78
N ASP A 214 8.40 -0.99 7.57
CA ASP A 214 9.26 -1.96 6.89
C ASP A 214 9.67 -3.09 7.87
N TYR A 215 8.97 -4.21 7.80
CA TYR A 215 9.29 -5.40 8.60
C TYR A 215 10.62 -6.08 8.20
N GLY A 216 11.25 -5.65 7.11
CA GLY A 216 12.63 -6.02 6.77
C GLY A 216 13.68 -5.27 7.57
N SER A 217 13.31 -4.25 8.36
CA SER A 217 14.22 -3.56 9.28
C SER A 217 14.92 -4.58 10.22
N PRO A 218 16.23 -4.43 10.51
CA PRO A 218 16.97 -5.34 11.39
C PRO A 218 16.31 -5.55 12.77
N GLY A 219 15.63 -4.52 13.27
CA GLY A 219 14.94 -4.55 14.56
C GLY A 219 13.63 -5.32 14.55
N LEU A 220 13.10 -5.67 13.38
CA LEU A 220 11.80 -6.32 13.17
C LEU A 220 11.96 -7.63 12.39
N GLY A 221 10.84 -8.23 12.01
CA GLY A 221 10.80 -9.43 11.17
C GLY A 221 9.42 -10.04 11.09
N LEU A 222 9.36 -11.27 10.55
CA LEU A 222 8.12 -12.01 10.33
C LEU A 222 7.27 -12.20 11.60
N GLU A 223 7.90 -12.31 12.77
CA GLU A 223 7.23 -12.48 14.05
C GLU A 223 6.56 -11.20 14.57
N ALA A 224 6.96 -10.03 14.06
CA ALA A 224 6.31 -8.76 14.37
C ALA A 224 5.05 -8.52 13.52
N ILE A 225 4.84 -9.29 12.45
CA ILE A 225 3.70 -9.14 11.54
C ILE A 225 2.44 -9.72 12.19
N ALA A 226 1.46 -8.86 12.45
CA ALA A 226 0.12 -9.30 12.83
C ALA A 226 -0.57 -10.00 11.66
N ARG A 227 -1.36 -11.03 11.95
CA ARG A 227 -2.08 -11.82 10.93
C ARG A 227 -3.56 -11.91 11.23
N ASP A 228 -4.36 -12.03 10.17
CA ASP A 228 -5.79 -12.28 10.28
C ASP A 228 -6.10 -13.75 10.61
N GLU A 229 -7.39 -14.08 10.66
CA GLU A 229 -7.91 -15.42 10.92
C GLU A 229 -7.58 -16.45 9.82
N TYR A 230 -7.20 -16.00 8.61
CA TYR A 230 -6.77 -16.83 7.48
C TYR A 230 -5.25 -16.96 7.38
N GLY A 231 -4.50 -16.29 8.27
CA GLY A 231 -3.04 -16.25 8.27
C GLY A 231 -2.44 -15.20 7.34
N LEU A 232 -3.25 -14.35 6.71
CA LEU A 232 -2.79 -13.27 5.86
C LEU A 232 -2.17 -12.16 6.71
N PRO A 233 -1.07 -11.53 6.26
CA PRO A 233 -0.45 -10.43 6.98
C PRO A 233 -1.40 -9.23 7.01
N LEU A 234 -1.57 -8.61 8.17
CA LEU A 234 -2.30 -7.35 8.35
C LEU A 234 -1.44 -6.14 7.93
N VAL A 235 -0.74 -6.29 6.82
CA VAL A 235 0.04 -5.25 6.14
C VAL A 235 -0.85 -4.68 5.04
N PHE A 236 -1.17 -3.39 5.15
CA PHE A 236 -2.16 -2.72 4.31
C PHE A 236 -1.55 -1.49 3.64
N ASP A 237 -1.28 -1.58 2.33
CA ASP A 237 -0.81 -0.44 1.55
C ASP A 237 -1.99 0.45 1.15
N VAL A 238 -2.13 1.60 1.81
CA VAL A 238 -3.21 2.57 1.54
C VAL A 238 -2.91 3.52 0.38
N SER A 239 -1.66 3.55 -0.08
CA SER A 239 -1.14 4.51 -1.04
C SER A 239 -0.89 3.91 -2.42
N SER A 240 -0.89 2.57 -2.51
CA SER A 240 -0.41 1.79 -3.66
C SER A 240 1.07 2.02 -3.98
N LEU A 241 1.87 2.62 -3.08
CA LEU A 241 3.27 2.95 -3.31
C LEU A 241 4.09 1.71 -3.71
N GLY A 242 3.77 0.57 -3.10
CA GLY A 242 4.40 -0.72 -3.32
C GLY A 242 3.89 -1.51 -4.53
N LEU A 243 2.98 -0.95 -5.33
CA LEU A 243 2.31 -1.69 -6.39
C LEU A 243 3.26 -2.06 -7.55
N VAL A 244 3.30 -3.35 -7.85
CA VAL A 244 4.00 -3.94 -8.98
C VAL A 244 2.98 -4.49 -9.96
N LEU A 245 2.87 -3.88 -11.15
CA LEU A 245 2.11 -4.47 -12.26
C LEU A 245 2.99 -5.50 -12.98
N THR A 246 2.43 -6.67 -13.30
CA THR A 246 3.17 -7.79 -13.93
C THR A 246 2.58 -8.18 -15.29
N PRO A 247 2.62 -7.26 -16.28
CA PRO A 247 1.87 -7.41 -17.52
C PRO A 247 2.48 -8.39 -18.53
N VAL A 248 3.77 -8.71 -18.37
CA VAL A 248 4.47 -9.58 -19.31
C VAL A 248 4.28 -11.03 -18.86
N ALA A 249 3.76 -11.88 -19.76
CA ALA A 249 3.68 -13.32 -19.55
C ALA A 249 4.76 -14.01 -20.39
N ALA A 250 5.69 -14.71 -19.73
CA ALA A 250 6.80 -15.39 -20.36
C ALA A 250 6.74 -16.90 -20.08
N ASN A 251 7.04 -17.72 -21.08
CA ASN A 251 7.15 -19.16 -20.88
C ASN A 251 8.57 -19.52 -20.47
N VAL A 252 8.69 -20.47 -19.55
CA VAL A 252 9.97 -21.06 -19.16
C VAL A 252 10.55 -21.83 -20.34
N THR A 253 11.80 -21.55 -20.66
CA THR A 253 12.55 -22.26 -21.70
C THR A 253 13.21 -23.52 -21.13
N PRO A 254 13.55 -24.53 -21.95
CA PRO A 254 14.15 -25.78 -21.47
C PRO A 254 15.49 -25.61 -20.74
N ASP A 255 16.18 -24.48 -20.94
CA ASP A 255 17.45 -24.10 -20.32
C ASP A 255 17.30 -23.28 -19.01
N GLY A 256 16.08 -23.15 -18.47
CA GLY A 256 15.84 -22.49 -17.18
C GLY A 256 15.79 -20.96 -17.25
N PHE A 257 15.40 -20.40 -18.40
CA PHE A 257 15.24 -18.96 -18.59
C PHE A 257 13.79 -18.58 -18.87
N ILE A 258 13.51 -17.29 -18.73
CA ILE A 258 12.35 -16.64 -19.33
C ILE A 258 12.82 -15.56 -20.31
N ILE A 259 12.05 -15.34 -21.37
CA ILE A 259 12.29 -14.24 -22.31
C ILE A 259 11.23 -13.18 -22.05
N VAL A 260 11.66 -12.01 -21.58
CA VAL A 260 10.77 -10.88 -21.30
C VAL A 260 10.59 -10.06 -22.57
N ASP A 261 9.36 -9.91 -23.05
CA ASP A 261 9.05 -9.00 -24.16
C ASP A 261 8.77 -7.59 -23.62
N PRO A 262 9.72 -6.63 -23.76
CA PRO A 262 9.56 -5.27 -23.25
C PRO A 262 8.46 -4.48 -23.99
N THR A 263 7.92 -5.00 -25.11
CA THR A 263 6.80 -4.37 -25.82
C THR A 263 5.56 -4.26 -24.94
N TYR A 264 5.36 -5.23 -24.05
CA TYR A 264 4.23 -5.30 -23.12
C TYR A 264 4.58 -4.77 -21.73
N LEU A 265 5.84 -4.42 -21.48
CA LEU A 265 6.27 -3.97 -20.16
C LEU A 265 5.75 -2.57 -19.87
N TYR A 266 5.00 -2.47 -18.77
CA TYR A 266 4.62 -1.21 -18.17
C TYR A 266 4.69 -1.31 -16.66
N ILE A 267 5.00 -0.17 -16.04
CA ILE A 267 5.17 -0.08 -14.60
C ILE A 267 4.16 0.88 -14.02
N PHE A 268 3.81 0.66 -12.76
CA PHE A 268 3.22 1.70 -11.94
C PHE A 268 4.34 2.61 -11.42
N TYR A 269 4.25 3.90 -11.73
CA TYR A 269 5.10 4.93 -11.17
C TYR A 269 4.28 5.65 -10.10
N PRO A 270 4.52 5.32 -8.83
CA PRO A 270 3.65 5.75 -7.77
C PRO A 270 3.66 7.28 -7.60
N PRO A 271 2.54 7.86 -7.15
CA PRO A 271 1.28 7.18 -6.83
C PRO A 271 0.26 7.17 -7.98
N TYR A 272 0.57 7.70 -9.17
CA TYR A 272 -0.50 8.13 -10.10
C TYR A 272 -0.28 7.83 -11.57
N TYR A 273 0.72 7.06 -11.97
CA TYR A 273 1.01 6.86 -13.38
C TYR A 273 1.25 5.41 -13.73
N VAL A 274 0.80 5.03 -14.93
CA VAL A 274 1.24 3.80 -15.58
C VAL A 274 1.97 4.18 -16.85
N PHE A 275 3.24 3.80 -16.95
CA PHE A 275 4.11 4.11 -18.08
C PHE A 275 4.46 2.86 -18.85
N ARG A 276 4.46 2.95 -20.19
CA ARG A 276 5.23 1.99 -20.99
C ARG A 276 6.69 2.11 -20.61
N TRP A 277 7.32 1.01 -20.28
CA TRP A 277 8.72 0.98 -19.89
C TRP A 277 9.62 0.60 -21.07
N ASN A 278 10.93 0.76 -20.89
CA ASN A 278 11.94 0.28 -21.83
C ASN A 278 12.59 -1.00 -21.31
N ALA A 279 13.44 -1.64 -22.12
CA ALA A 279 14.20 -2.83 -21.74
C ALA A 279 15.42 -2.46 -20.88
N SER A 280 15.20 -1.73 -19.80
CA SER A 280 16.24 -1.28 -18.89
C SER A 280 15.75 -1.20 -17.46
N LEU A 281 16.65 -1.48 -16.53
CA LEU A 281 16.54 -1.08 -15.14
C LEU A 281 17.02 0.35 -14.96
N TRP A 282 16.51 1.02 -13.93
CA TRP A 282 16.77 2.43 -13.68
C TRP A 282 17.14 2.67 -12.23
N ILE A 283 18.06 3.60 -12.01
CA ILE A 283 18.36 4.16 -10.69
C ILE A 283 18.57 5.67 -10.80
N ARG A 284 17.99 6.42 -9.86
CA ARG A 284 18.21 7.86 -9.70
C ARG A 284 18.54 8.16 -8.25
N VAL A 285 19.57 8.98 -8.07
CA VAL A 285 20.00 9.50 -6.77
C VAL A 285 19.90 11.03 -6.78
N ARG A 286 19.37 11.58 -5.69
CA ARG A 286 19.40 13.00 -5.32
C ARG A 286 19.87 13.10 -3.87
N GLY A 287 20.59 14.16 -3.49
CA GLY A 287 21.18 14.28 -2.16
C GLY A 287 22.69 14.11 -2.22
N CYS A 288 23.23 13.01 -1.67
CA CYS A 288 24.68 12.77 -1.61
C CYS A 288 25.37 12.99 -2.96
N ARG A 289 24.71 12.61 -4.06
CA ARG A 289 25.06 13.04 -5.43
C ARG A 289 23.81 13.20 -6.29
N THR A 290 23.99 13.80 -7.47
CA THR A 290 23.00 13.75 -8.54
C THR A 290 23.42 12.69 -9.55
N PHE A 291 22.65 11.62 -9.66
CA PHE A 291 22.91 10.51 -10.59
C PHE A 291 21.61 10.03 -11.23
N ASP A 292 21.71 9.57 -12.48
CA ASP A 292 20.63 8.95 -13.24
C ASP A 292 21.29 7.88 -14.12
N GLY A 293 20.99 6.62 -13.83
CA GLY A 293 21.63 5.45 -14.41
C GLY A 293 20.60 4.52 -15.03
N TRP A 294 20.90 4.05 -16.24
CA TRP A 294 20.09 3.09 -16.97
C TRP A 294 20.93 1.86 -17.27
N LEU A 295 20.53 0.71 -16.74
CA LEU A 295 21.17 -0.58 -16.99
C LEU A 295 20.28 -1.35 -17.98
N PRO A 296 20.74 -1.58 -19.23
CA PRO A 296 19.98 -2.41 -20.17
C PRO A 296 19.69 -3.80 -19.60
N PHE A 297 18.57 -4.38 -20.00
CA PHE A 297 18.24 -5.78 -19.73
C PHE A 297 19.34 -6.73 -20.27
N PRO A 298 19.39 -7.97 -19.76
CA PRO A 298 20.31 -8.98 -20.27
C PRO A 298 20.14 -9.20 -21.77
N ALA A 299 21.17 -9.73 -22.42
CA ALA A 299 21.13 -10.05 -23.84
C ALA A 299 19.90 -10.91 -24.18
N ASP A 300 19.26 -10.60 -25.31
CA ASP A 300 18.02 -11.23 -25.77
C ASP A 300 16.84 -11.14 -24.78
N ASN A 301 16.91 -10.25 -23.78
CA ASN A 301 15.96 -10.14 -22.66
C ASN A 301 15.76 -11.48 -21.92
N LYS A 302 16.81 -12.31 -21.86
CA LYS A 302 16.80 -13.61 -21.18
C LYS A 302 17.17 -13.45 -19.70
N TRP A 303 16.22 -13.75 -18.84
CA TRP A 303 16.40 -13.76 -17.38
C TRP A 303 16.50 -15.19 -16.89
N TYR A 304 17.49 -15.47 -16.05
CA TYR A 304 17.69 -16.82 -15.52
C TYR A 304 16.75 -17.04 -14.34
N ILE A 305 16.01 -18.15 -14.34
CA ILE A 305 15.12 -18.53 -13.23
C ILE A 305 15.54 -19.86 -12.59
N GLY A 306 16.55 -20.54 -13.13
CA GLY A 306 17.07 -21.80 -12.62
C GLY A 306 15.98 -22.88 -12.49
N ASP A 307 15.91 -23.49 -11.31
CA ASP A 307 15.00 -24.59 -10.99
C ASP A 307 13.70 -24.12 -10.30
N ILE A 308 13.33 -22.84 -10.43
CA ILE A 308 12.05 -22.33 -9.91
C ILE A 308 10.91 -23.12 -10.55
N ASN A 309 10.11 -23.77 -9.70
CA ASN A 309 8.90 -24.47 -10.12
C ASN A 309 7.84 -23.45 -10.52
N ALA A 310 7.59 -23.34 -11.83
CA ALA A 310 6.55 -22.49 -12.40
C ALA A 310 5.63 -23.31 -13.29
N TYR A 311 4.34 -23.29 -12.99
CA TYR A 311 3.31 -23.92 -13.79
C TYR A 311 2.58 -22.87 -14.64
N GLY A 312 2.60 -23.06 -15.96
CA GLY A 312 2.11 -22.04 -16.90
C GLY A 312 3.08 -20.88 -17.09
N PRO A 313 2.61 -19.73 -17.63
CA PRO A 313 3.46 -18.57 -17.87
C PRO A 313 3.94 -17.93 -16.57
N VAL A 314 5.21 -17.57 -16.51
CA VAL A 314 5.77 -16.68 -15.47
C VAL A 314 5.36 -15.25 -15.76
N LYS A 315 4.86 -14.53 -14.76
CA LYS A 315 4.48 -13.12 -14.90
C LYS A 315 5.66 -12.26 -14.50
N PHE A 316 5.95 -11.22 -15.27
CA PHE A 316 7.09 -10.34 -15.02
C PHE A 316 6.65 -8.88 -14.95
N GLY A 317 7.21 -8.15 -13.97
CA GLY A 317 7.01 -6.73 -13.76
C GLY A 317 8.26 -6.08 -13.14
N LEU A 318 8.20 -4.77 -12.94
CA LEU A 318 9.23 -4.03 -12.20
C LEU A 318 8.56 -3.27 -11.06
N LEU A 319 9.04 -3.48 -9.84
CA LEU A 319 8.78 -2.58 -8.72
C LEU A 319 9.60 -1.31 -8.94
N LEU A 320 9.00 -0.14 -8.72
CA LEU A 320 9.75 1.10 -8.60
C LEU A 320 9.80 1.51 -7.13
N GLN A 321 10.94 1.26 -6.49
CA GLN A 321 11.17 1.76 -5.13
C GLN A 321 11.49 3.24 -5.14
N TYR A 322 10.97 3.92 -4.12
CA TYR A 322 11.21 5.32 -3.79
C TYR A 322 11.52 5.40 -2.31
N ILE A 323 12.76 5.68 -1.92
CA ILE A 323 13.18 5.73 -0.51
C ILE A 323 13.92 7.02 -0.19
N SER A 324 13.74 7.51 1.03
CA SER A 324 14.52 8.60 1.63
C SER A 324 15.46 8.04 2.68
N VAL A 325 16.76 8.30 2.53
CA VAL A 325 17.79 7.73 3.42
C VAL A 325 18.91 8.74 3.67
N GLY A 326 19.50 8.71 4.87
CA GLY A 326 20.68 9.50 5.20
C GLY A 326 21.97 8.84 4.70
N ILE A 327 22.67 9.46 3.76
CA ILE A 327 23.97 8.97 3.25
C ILE A 327 25.05 10.00 3.58
N GLY A 328 25.99 9.63 4.45
CA GLY A 328 27.10 10.51 4.84
C GLY A 328 26.64 11.84 5.48
N GLY A 329 25.54 11.81 6.24
CA GLY A 329 24.93 13.01 6.84
C GLY A 329 24.09 13.87 5.88
N VAL A 330 23.90 13.42 4.63
CA VAL A 330 23.08 14.10 3.63
C VAL A 330 21.79 13.32 3.40
N SER A 331 20.65 13.98 3.62
CA SER A 331 19.35 13.41 3.23
C SER A 331 19.32 13.19 1.72
N SER A 332 19.15 11.93 1.33
CA SER A 332 19.21 11.46 -0.04
C SER A 332 17.93 10.74 -0.42
N ILE A 333 17.53 10.91 -1.68
CA ILE A 333 16.36 10.28 -2.25
C ILE A 333 16.85 9.33 -3.35
N LEU A 334 16.39 8.08 -3.26
CA LEU A 334 16.70 7.03 -4.22
C LEU A 334 15.41 6.61 -4.92
N TYR A 335 15.46 6.51 -6.25
CA TYR A 335 14.48 5.78 -7.04
C TYR A 335 15.22 4.65 -7.72
N TYR A 336 14.72 3.43 -7.66
CA TYR A 336 15.33 2.32 -8.38
C TYR A 336 14.33 1.21 -8.70
N THR A 337 14.57 0.51 -9.80
CA THR A 337 13.71 -0.60 -10.23
C THR A 337 14.21 -1.93 -9.69
N VAL A 338 13.29 -2.76 -9.21
CA VAL A 338 13.56 -4.15 -8.82
C VAL A 338 12.76 -5.08 -9.74
N PRO A 339 13.39 -6.01 -10.48
CA PRO A 339 12.68 -7.02 -11.25
C PRO A 339 11.88 -7.95 -10.35
N VAL A 340 10.65 -8.27 -10.75
CA VAL A 340 9.75 -9.14 -9.98
C VAL A 340 9.12 -10.16 -10.91
N ILE A 341 9.05 -11.41 -10.47
CA ILE A 341 8.24 -12.45 -11.10
C ILE A 341 7.19 -13.02 -10.15
N LEU A 342 6.04 -13.40 -10.72
CA LEU A 342 5.02 -14.20 -10.04
C LEU A 342 4.90 -15.54 -10.73
N VAL A 343 4.77 -16.60 -9.93
CA VAL A 343 4.59 -17.97 -10.41
C VAL A 343 3.43 -18.65 -9.69
N ASP A 344 2.71 -19.50 -10.42
CA ASP A 344 1.95 -20.60 -9.83
C ASP A 344 2.97 -21.69 -9.48
N SER A 345 3.22 -21.89 -8.19
CA SER A 345 4.25 -22.81 -7.72
C SER A 345 3.74 -24.24 -7.48
N ASN A 346 2.42 -24.48 -7.60
CA ASN A 346 1.79 -25.73 -7.17
C ASN A 346 0.83 -26.36 -8.22
N ASN A 347 0.62 -25.70 -9.36
CA ASN A 347 -0.24 -26.08 -10.48
C ASN A 347 -1.75 -26.05 -10.16
N ASP A 348 -2.20 -25.22 -9.23
CA ASP A 348 -3.62 -25.00 -8.94
C ASP A 348 -4.27 -23.92 -9.83
N GLY A 349 -3.47 -23.25 -10.67
CA GLY A 349 -3.90 -22.18 -11.57
C GLY A 349 -3.87 -20.79 -10.94
N SER A 350 -3.43 -20.65 -9.69
CA SER A 350 -3.30 -19.39 -8.96
C SER A 350 -1.83 -19.03 -8.79
N TYR A 351 -1.50 -17.76 -9.04
CA TYR A 351 -0.18 -17.22 -8.73
C TYR A 351 -0.08 -17.03 -7.21
N ASP A 352 0.86 -17.73 -6.57
CA ASP A 352 0.96 -17.83 -5.11
C ASP A 352 2.35 -17.49 -4.56
N THR A 353 3.34 -17.31 -5.45
CA THR A 353 4.72 -17.08 -5.08
C THR A 353 5.31 -15.92 -5.87
N LEU A 354 5.92 -14.98 -5.15
CA LEU A 354 6.68 -13.86 -5.71
C LEU A 354 8.18 -14.13 -5.57
N TYR A 355 8.96 -13.73 -6.56
CA TYR A 355 10.41 -13.61 -6.45
C TYR A 355 10.81 -12.19 -6.90
N ALA A 356 11.72 -11.55 -6.16
CA ALA A 356 12.27 -10.25 -6.50
C ALA A 356 13.78 -10.38 -6.69
N ASP A 357 14.30 -9.94 -7.83
CA ASP A 357 15.74 -9.96 -8.14
C ASP A 357 16.45 -8.82 -7.37
N THR A 358 16.74 -9.11 -6.11
CA THR A 358 17.32 -8.20 -5.15
C THR A 358 18.84 -8.12 -5.29
N THR A 359 19.51 -9.15 -5.82
CA THR A 359 20.94 -9.08 -6.15
C THR A 359 21.23 -8.12 -7.30
N THR A 360 20.42 -8.13 -8.38
CA THR A 360 20.54 -7.14 -9.46
C THR A 360 20.18 -5.73 -8.96
N ALA A 361 19.18 -5.59 -8.08
CA ALA A 361 18.86 -4.30 -7.46
C ALA A 361 20.02 -3.76 -6.60
N LEU A 362 20.66 -4.62 -5.80
CA LEU A 362 21.85 -4.27 -5.02
C LEU A 362 23.03 -3.86 -5.90
N TYR A 363 23.19 -4.48 -7.07
CA TYR A 363 24.17 -4.04 -8.06
C TYR A 363 23.91 -2.60 -8.52
N LEU A 364 22.66 -2.24 -8.82
CA LEU A 364 22.29 -0.86 -9.19
C LEU A 364 22.64 0.12 -8.07
N LEU A 365 22.28 -0.21 -6.83
CA LEU A 365 22.58 0.62 -5.66
C LEU A 365 24.09 0.81 -5.49
N ARG A 366 24.88 -0.26 -5.59
CA ARG A 366 26.35 -0.18 -5.56
C ARG A 366 26.88 0.74 -6.65
N TRP A 367 26.43 0.55 -7.88
CA TRP A 367 26.87 1.36 -9.02
C TRP A 367 26.60 2.86 -8.82
N ALA A 368 25.45 3.19 -8.23
CA ALA A 368 25.08 4.57 -7.97
C ALA A 368 25.76 5.17 -6.72
N LEU A 369 25.95 4.38 -5.66
CA LEU A 369 26.28 4.89 -4.32
C LEU A 369 27.73 4.66 -3.88
N SER A 370 28.44 3.66 -4.42
CA SER A 370 29.85 3.44 -4.07
C SER A 370 30.81 4.53 -4.55
N PRO A 371 30.60 5.18 -5.72
CA PRO A 371 31.45 6.30 -6.12
C PRO A 371 31.34 7.50 -5.16
N ALA A 372 32.43 8.27 -5.05
CA ALA A 372 32.41 9.57 -4.39
C ALA A 372 31.38 10.51 -5.04
N PRO A 373 30.72 11.37 -4.25
CA PRO A 373 30.90 11.62 -2.82
C PRO A 373 30.10 10.70 -1.87
N CYS A 374 29.25 9.81 -2.38
CA CYS A 374 28.39 8.98 -1.53
C CYS A 374 29.21 7.92 -0.77
N ASN A 375 30.23 7.32 -1.42
CA ASN A 375 31.19 6.38 -0.81
C ASN A 375 30.53 5.24 0.00
N VAL A 376 29.35 4.77 -0.42
CA VAL A 376 28.65 3.69 0.28
C VAL A 376 29.32 2.36 -0.02
N SER A 377 29.72 1.67 1.05
CA SER A 377 30.22 0.29 0.99
C SER A 377 29.06 -0.64 1.27
N ILE A 378 28.66 -1.43 0.26
CA ILE A 378 27.65 -2.48 0.43
C ILE A 378 28.40 -3.79 0.76
N PRO A 379 28.16 -4.39 1.94
CA PRO A 379 28.87 -5.59 2.38
C PRO A 379 28.53 -6.83 1.52
N GLY A 380 29.23 -7.94 1.80
CA GLY A 380 29.04 -9.20 1.10
C GLY A 380 29.74 -9.32 -0.26
N THR A 381 29.52 -10.46 -0.92
CA THR A 381 30.17 -10.83 -2.19
C THR A 381 29.24 -10.66 -3.40
N LEU A 382 28.57 -9.51 -3.54
CA LEU A 382 27.88 -9.22 -4.81
C LEU A 382 28.92 -9.16 -5.94
N GLY A 383 28.58 -9.74 -7.08
CA GLY A 383 29.44 -9.78 -8.26
C GLY A 383 29.85 -8.39 -8.78
N LEU A 384 30.82 -8.38 -9.69
CA LEU A 384 31.24 -7.17 -10.41
C LEU A 384 30.29 -6.80 -11.56
N GLU A 385 29.40 -7.72 -11.93
CA GLU A 385 28.40 -7.61 -12.98
C GLU A 385 27.03 -7.97 -12.40
N PRO A 386 25.92 -7.42 -12.93
CA PRO A 386 24.58 -7.86 -12.58
C PRO A 386 24.39 -9.32 -13.05
N ASP A 387 23.73 -10.14 -12.24
CA ASP A 387 23.47 -11.55 -12.55
C ASP A 387 22.19 -11.77 -13.37
N PHE A 388 21.21 -10.85 -13.28
CA PHE A 388 19.91 -10.95 -13.95
C PHE A 388 19.24 -12.30 -13.71
N SER A 389 19.21 -12.70 -12.44
CA SER A 389 18.85 -14.04 -11.98
C SER A 389 17.80 -13.97 -10.88
N PHE A 390 16.79 -14.82 -10.98
CA PHE A 390 15.87 -15.10 -9.88
C PHE A 390 16.23 -16.40 -9.14
N ALA A 391 17.20 -17.17 -9.64
CA ALA A 391 17.49 -18.52 -9.14
C ALA A 391 18.05 -18.55 -7.71
N ASP A 392 18.60 -17.43 -7.26
CA ASP A 392 19.18 -17.20 -5.94
C ASP A 392 18.30 -16.31 -5.05
N GLU A 393 17.05 -16.09 -5.47
CA GLU A 393 16.07 -15.31 -4.74
C GLU A 393 15.13 -16.22 -3.93
N GLU A 394 14.82 -15.79 -2.71
CA GLU A 394 13.91 -16.52 -1.83
C GLU A 394 12.46 -16.44 -2.33
N PRO A 395 11.68 -17.53 -2.24
CA PRO A 395 10.26 -17.50 -2.56
C PRO A 395 9.48 -16.72 -1.50
N ILE A 396 8.86 -15.63 -1.93
CA ILE A 396 8.03 -14.78 -1.09
C ILE A 396 6.57 -15.24 -1.17
N ARG A 397 6.02 -15.62 -0.01
CA ARG A 397 4.66 -16.16 0.16
C ARG A 397 4.07 -15.64 1.45
N TYR A 398 2.76 -15.79 1.61
CA TYR A 398 2.15 -15.59 2.92
C TYR A 398 2.70 -16.61 3.94
N GLY A 399 3.32 -16.12 5.01
CA GLY A 399 4.17 -16.85 5.97
C GLY A 399 5.67 -16.54 5.84
N SER A 400 6.13 -16.01 4.71
CA SER A 400 7.51 -15.63 4.40
C SER A 400 7.54 -14.35 3.54
N GLU A 401 6.85 -13.32 4.01
CA GLU A 401 6.54 -12.10 3.23
C GLU A 401 7.65 -11.04 3.21
N VAL A 402 8.59 -11.09 4.16
CA VAL A 402 9.65 -10.10 4.29
C VAL A 402 10.69 -10.31 3.20
N ILE A 403 10.94 -9.28 2.40
CA ILE A 403 11.89 -9.33 1.29
C ILE A 403 13.13 -8.56 1.71
N ALA A 404 14.03 -9.26 2.40
CA ALA A 404 15.24 -8.68 2.94
C ALA A 404 16.43 -9.66 2.85
N ARG A 405 17.65 -9.12 2.96
CA ARG A 405 18.91 -9.87 2.87
C ARG A 405 19.84 -9.51 4.00
N ASP A 406 20.40 -10.54 4.62
CA ASP A 406 21.63 -10.51 5.40
C ASP A 406 22.82 -10.69 4.44
N LEU A 407 23.61 -9.64 4.24
CA LEU A 407 24.67 -9.58 3.24
C LEU A 407 26.03 -9.99 3.81
N ASP A 408 26.25 -9.90 5.11
CA ASP A 408 27.51 -10.26 5.76
C ASP A 408 27.45 -11.51 6.66
N GLY A 409 26.26 -12.08 6.84
CA GLY A 409 26.01 -13.33 7.53
C GLY A 409 25.91 -13.18 9.05
N ASP A 410 25.65 -11.98 9.56
CA ASP A 410 25.53 -11.69 10.99
C ASP A 410 24.13 -11.98 11.57
N SER A 411 23.22 -12.53 10.74
CA SER A 411 21.81 -12.81 11.02
C SER A 411 20.91 -11.58 11.14
N LEU A 412 21.37 -10.41 10.67
CA LEU A 412 20.58 -9.19 10.55
C LEU A 412 20.38 -8.85 9.08
N ASN A 413 19.22 -8.26 8.77
CA ASN A 413 18.96 -7.80 7.42
C ASN A 413 19.70 -6.48 7.17
N ASP A 414 20.57 -6.42 6.16
CA ASP A 414 21.26 -5.20 5.72
C ASP A 414 20.47 -4.44 4.65
N TYR A 415 19.62 -5.16 3.92
CA TYR A 415 18.90 -4.63 2.77
C TYR A 415 17.47 -5.17 2.75
N SER A 416 16.50 -4.26 2.68
CA SER A 416 15.08 -4.59 2.52
C SER A 416 14.52 -3.90 1.29
N ILE A 417 13.57 -4.55 0.63
CA ILE A 417 12.69 -3.90 -0.35
C ILE A 417 11.24 -3.81 0.12
N GLY A 418 10.97 -4.20 1.36
CA GLY A 418 9.66 -4.21 1.98
C GLY A 418 9.11 -5.61 2.25
N THR A 419 7.80 -5.67 2.42
CA THR A 419 7.05 -6.85 2.82
C THR A 419 5.85 -7.07 1.91
N LEU A 420 5.59 -8.30 1.47
CA LEU A 420 4.40 -8.63 0.70
C LEU A 420 3.14 -8.29 1.50
N ALA A 421 2.34 -7.36 0.99
CA ALA A 421 1.14 -6.89 1.65
C ALA A 421 0.03 -7.95 1.63
N GLY A 422 -0.80 -7.96 2.67
CA GLY A 422 -2.02 -8.78 2.68
C GLY A 422 -3.12 -8.10 1.88
N TYR A 423 -3.18 -6.77 1.96
CA TYR A 423 -4.23 -5.97 1.36
C TYR A 423 -3.68 -4.65 0.79
N VAL A 424 -4.38 -4.11 -0.20
CA VAL A 424 -4.07 -2.80 -0.78
C VAL A 424 -5.36 -2.03 -1.00
N TYR A 425 -5.34 -0.74 -0.65
CA TYR A 425 -6.35 0.21 -1.08
C TYR A 425 -5.96 0.79 -2.44
N ASP A 426 -6.76 0.55 -3.47
CA ASP A 426 -6.47 1.00 -4.84
C ASP A 426 -6.76 2.49 -5.03
N ALA A 427 -6.16 3.35 -4.20
CA ALA A 427 -6.32 4.80 -4.22
C ALA A 427 -5.97 5.40 -5.59
N ALA A 428 -5.05 4.76 -6.31
CA ALA A 428 -4.63 5.15 -7.63
C ALA A 428 -5.56 4.67 -8.76
N PHE A 429 -6.53 3.78 -8.48
CA PHE A 429 -7.33 3.06 -9.48
C PHE A 429 -6.51 2.23 -10.49
N ALA A 430 -5.24 1.98 -10.20
CA ALA A 430 -4.35 1.25 -11.08
C ALA A 430 -4.76 -0.23 -11.20
N ILE A 431 -5.20 -0.84 -10.09
CA ILE A 431 -5.56 -2.25 -10.04
C ILE A 431 -6.88 -2.49 -10.76
N ILE A 432 -7.92 -1.69 -10.48
CA ILE A 432 -9.21 -1.87 -11.18
C ILE A 432 -9.06 -1.66 -12.69
N LEU A 433 -8.24 -0.70 -13.12
CA LEU A 433 -7.99 -0.46 -14.54
C LEU A 433 -7.15 -1.56 -15.19
N GLU A 434 -6.24 -2.20 -14.45
CA GLU A 434 -5.56 -3.42 -14.90
C GLU A 434 -6.57 -4.56 -15.10
N LYS A 435 -7.47 -4.77 -14.13
CA LYS A 435 -8.49 -5.84 -14.17
C LYS A 435 -9.51 -5.66 -15.28
N LEU A 436 -9.81 -4.41 -15.66
CA LEU A 436 -10.65 -4.10 -16.81
C LEU A 436 -9.92 -4.25 -18.15
N GLY A 437 -8.61 -4.54 -18.15
CA GLY A 437 -7.79 -4.65 -19.35
C GLY A 437 -7.45 -3.31 -20.00
N THR A 438 -7.67 -2.20 -19.30
CA THR A 438 -7.46 -0.84 -19.82
C THR A 438 -6.00 -0.60 -20.14
N TRP A 439 -5.08 -0.95 -19.23
CA TRP A 439 -3.64 -0.76 -19.45
C TRP A 439 -3.12 -1.64 -20.59
N LYS A 440 -3.53 -2.90 -20.62
CA LYS A 440 -3.22 -3.85 -21.72
C LYS A 440 -3.67 -3.32 -23.09
N SER A 441 -4.76 -2.54 -23.14
CA SER A 441 -5.24 -1.93 -24.38
C SER A 441 -4.53 -0.63 -24.75
N LEU A 442 -4.20 0.22 -23.78
CA LEU A 442 -3.71 1.58 -24.03
C LEU A 442 -2.19 1.66 -24.13
N ILE A 443 -1.49 1.01 -23.19
CA ILE A 443 -0.06 1.23 -22.98
C ILE A 443 0.82 0.69 -24.12
N PRO A 444 0.54 -0.48 -24.75
CA PRO A 444 1.36 -0.93 -25.88
C PRO A 444 1.40 0.04 -27.07
N GLY A 445 0.37 0.91 -27.19
CA GLY A 445 0.25 1.89 -28.26
C GLY A 445 1.03 3.19 -28.06
N VAL A 446 1.56 3.48 -26.87
CA VAL A 446 2.35 4.70 -26.60
C VAL A 446 3.85 4.44 -26.69
N PRO A 447 4.71 5.44 -26.96
CA PRO A 447 6.17 5.23 -26.96
C PRO A 447 6.70 4.84 -25.57
N PRO A 448 7.86 4.17 -25.46
CA PRO A 448 8.50 3.92 -24.16
C PRO A 448 8.73 5.23 -23.39
N MET A 449 8.59 5.17 -22.07
CA MET A 449 8.62 6.31 -21.13
C MET A 449 7.43 7.29 -21.24
N TYR A 450 6.39 6.94 -22.00
CA TYR A 450 5.10 7.64 -22.01
C TYR A 450 4.03 6.79 -21.33
N GLY A 451 3.01 7.45 -20.82
CA GLY A 451 2.01 6.80 -19.99
C GLY A 451 0.79 7.68 -19.75
N TYR A 452 -0.10 7.15 -18.94
CA TYR A 452 -1.32 7.82 -18.53
C TYR A 452 -1.30 8.05 -17.03
N ARG A 453 -1.92 9.15 -16.61
CA ARG A 453 -2.31 9.29 -15.21
C ARG A 453 -3.43 8.31 -14.92
N THR A 454 -3.32 7.59 -13.82
CA THR A 454 -4.40 6.74 -13.31
C THR A 454 -5.49 7.59 -12.66
N THR A 455 -5.08 8.74 -12.09
CA THR A 455 -5.92 9.76 -11.46
C THR A 455 -5.12 11.07 -11.35
N GLY A 456 -5.79 12.21 -11.19
CA GLY A 456 -5.13 13.48 -10.90
C GLY A 456 -4.51 13.50 -9.49
N PRO A 457 -3.31 14.06 -9.28
CA PRO A 457 -2.76 14.27 -7.94
C PRO A 457 -3.71 15.08 -7.06
N LEU A 458 -4.40 16.06 -7.66
CA LEU A 458 -5.46 16.78 -6.98
C LEU A 458 -6.58 15.81 -6.59
N GLU A 459 -7.14 15.03 -7.51
CA GLU A 459 -8.28 14.13 -7.25
C GLU A 459 -8.04 13.13 -6.09
N VAL A 460 -6.82 12.62 -5.89
CA VAL A 460 -6.52 11.70 -4.77
C VAL A 460 -6.38 12.44 -3.45
N TRP A 461 -5.56 13.49 -3.41
CA TRP A 461 -5.33 14.27 -2.20
C TRP A 461 -6.50 15.19 -1.84
N SER A 462 -7.34 15.54 -2.81
CA SER A 462 -8.48 16.45 -2.66
C SER A 462 -9.83 15.76 -2.55
N GLY A 463 -9.98 14.60 -3.18
CA GLY A 463 -11.25 13.91 -3.32
C GLY A 463 -11.41 12.69 -2.42
N GLU A 464 -10.35 12.25 -1.72
CA GLU A 464 -10.30 11.00 -0.95
C GLU A 464 -11.01 9.86 -1.70
N PRO A 465 -10.50 9.46 -2.89
CA PRO A 465 -11.22 8.63 -3.84
C PRO A 465 -11.77 7.39 -3.15
N VAL A 466 -13.06 7.10 -3.33
CA VAL A 466 -13.66 5.84 -2.87
C VAL A 466 -13.19 4.74 -3.81
N ALA A 467 -12.28 3.90 -3.34
CA ALA A 467 -11.67 2.80 -4.09
C ALA A 467 -11.96 1.44 -3.46
N LEU A 468 -11.57 0.38 -4.17
CA LEU A 468 -11.71 -0.99 -3.70
C LEU A 468 -10.48 -1.41 -2.89
N ILE A 469 -10.70 -2.28 -1.91
CA ILE A 469 -9.64 -3.03 -1.24
C ILE A 469 -9.44 -4.33 -2.01
N TRP A 470 -8.20 -4.64 -2.35
CA TRP A 470 -7.81 -5.85 -3.07
C TRP A 470 -6.81 -6.67 -2.24
N PRO A 471 -6.65 -7.98 -2.52
CA PRO A 471 -5.54 -8.74 -1.96
C PRO A 471 -4.21 -8.17 -2.44
N GLY A 472 -3.17 -8.23 -1.61
CA GLY A 472 -1.84 -7.72 -1.97
C GLY A 472 -1.10 -8.60 -2.98
N LEU A 473 -1.41 -9.89 -3.07
CA LEU A 473 -0.99 -10.78 -4.16
C LEU A 473 -2.21 -11.19 -4.99
N ASP A 474 -2.15 -10.95 -6.30
CA ASP A 474 -3.23 -11.30 -7.20
C ASP A 474 -3.17 -12.77 -7.65
N PRO A 475 -4.23 -13.57 -7.45
CA PRO A 475 -4.23 -14.97 -7.88
C PRO A 475 -4.15 -15.16 -9.40
N LEU A 476 -4.40 -14.13 -10.22
CA LEU A 476 -4.23 -14.19 -11.69
C LEU A 476 -2.83 -13.71 -12.16
N GLY A 477 -2.00 -13.25 -11.21
CA GLY A 477 -0.66 -12.75 -11.47
C GLY A 477 -0.63 -11.49 -12.31
N ASP A 478 -1.65 -10.62 -12.21
CA ASP A 478 -1.65 -9.30 -12.85
C ASP A 478 -0.88 -8.25 -12.04
N TYR A 479 -0.75 -8.44 -10.72
CA TYR A 479 0.00 -7.54 -9.84
C TYR A 479 0.42 -8.21 -8.51
N ALA A 480 1.34 -7.56 -7.81
CA ALA A 480 1.63 -7.77 -6.38
C ALA A 480 1.92 -6.43 -5.70
N VAL A 481 1.85 -6.38 -4.37
CA VAL A 481 2.11 -5.18 -3.58
C VAL A 481 3.15 -5.47 -2.51
N ILE A 482 4.25 -4.74 -2.56
CA ILE A 482 5.34 -4.82 -1.58
C ILE A 482 5.31 -3.53 -0.77
N GLU A 483 4.74 -3.58 0.43
CA GLU A 483 4.66 -2.41 1.31
C GLU A 483 6.03 -2.15 1.95
N TYR A 484 6.41 -0.88 2.01
CA TYR A 484 7.65 -0.43 2.60
C TYR A 484 7.48 1.01 3.09
N ASP A 485 8.27 1.41 4.08
CA ASP A 485 8.22 2.73 4.67
C ASP A 485 9.28 3.66 4.05
N TYR A 486 8.84 4.47 3.07
CA TYR A 486 9.73 5.32 2.28
C TYR A 486 10.42 6.46 3.05
N HIS A 487 9.90 6.84 4.22
CA HIS A 487 10.49 7.85 5.11
C HIS A 487 10.97 7.27 6.43
N SER A 488 10.78 5.97 6.64
CA SER A 488 11.16 5.19 7.83
C SER A 488 10.51 5.65 9.13
N HIS A 489 9.62 6.65 9.12
CA HIS A 489 9.05 7.24 10.33
C HIS A 489 8.23 6.24 11.14
N GLY A 490 7.34 5.49 10.49
CA GLY A 490 6.56 4.46 11.14
C GLY A 490 7.41 3.25 11.54
N THR A 491 8.45 2.95 10.76
CA THR A 491 9.45 1.93 11.09
C THR A 491 10.25 2.31 12.35
N PHE A 492 10.66 3.57 12.51
CA PHE A 492 11.29 4.05 13.75
C PHE A 492 10.37 3.89 14.96
N CYS A 493 9.07 4.21 14.80
CA CYS A 493 8.08 4.02 15.84
C CYS A 493 7.93 2.53 16.20
N ALA A 494 7.82 1.66 15.20
CA ALA A 494 7.68 0.22 15.37
C ALA A 494 8.92 -0.40 16.04
N THR A 495 10.14 -0.05 15.60
CA THR A 495 11.37 -0.56 16.22
C THR A 495 11.61 0.02 17.60
N THR A 496 11.10 1.21 17.92
CA THR A 496 11.12 1.72 19.32
C THR A 496 10.20 0.92 20.23
N ALA A 497 9.04 0.49 19.71
CA ALA A 497 8.03 -0.22 20.48
C ALA A 497 8.31 -1.73 20.62
N ALA A 498 8.74 -2.36 19.53
CA ALA A 498 8.84 -3.82 19.37
C ALA A 498 10.19 -4.28 18.83
N GLY A 499 11.17 -3.37 18.75
CA GLY A 499 12.50 -3.67 18.25
C GLY A 499 13.17 -4.75 19.08
N ARG A 500 13.73 -5.74 18.41
CA ARG A 500 14.55 -6.77 19.04
C ARG A 500 15.78 -6.15 19.70
N ASP A 501 16.22 -6.72 20.82
CA ASP A 501 17.41 -6.28 21.55
C ASP A 501 18.67 -6.93 20.98
N TYR A 502 19.13 -6.41 19.84
CA TYR A 502 20.37 -6.81 19.19
C TYR A 502 21.32 -5.63 19.07
N TYR A 503 22.61 -5.91 19.16
CA TYR A 503 23.67 -4.95 18.92
C TYR A 503 24.26 -5.20 17.53
N ALA A 504 24.23 -4.18 16.67
CA ALA A 504 24.73 -4.24 15.31
C ALA A 504 25.73 -3.10 15.06
N GLU A 505 26.68 -3.30 14.15
CA GLU A 505 27.53 -2.21 13.65
C GLU A 505 26.67 -1.23 12.85
N THR A 506 26.44 -0.05 13.41
CA THR A 506 25.74 1.04 12.72
C THR A 506 26.75 1.98 12.09
N GLY A 507 26.31 2.90 11.22
CA GLY A 507 27.16 4.01 10.74
C GLY A 507 27.76 4.90 11.86
N TYR A 508 27.40 4.64 13.12
CA TYR A 508 27.86 5.31 14.34
C TYR A 508 28.54 4.35 15.35
N GLY A 509 28.99 3.18 14.90
CA GLY A 509 29.59 2.11 15.71
C GLY A 509 28.59 1.03 16.15
N VAL A 510 29.06 -0.01 16.85
CA VAL A 510 28.20 -1.04 17.45
C VAL A 510 27.21 -0.44 18.47
N ARG A 511 25.90 -0.54 18.21
CA ARG A 511 24.82 -0.03 19.08
C ARG A 511 23.61 -0.95 19.08
N SER A 512 22.76 -0.84 20.10
CA SER A 512 21.47 -1.54 20.13
C SER A 512 20.55 -0.97 19.05
N ILE A 513 20.01 -1.84 18.20
CA ILE A 513 19.05 -1.47 17.13
C ILE A 513 17.65 -1.18 17.68
N SER A 514 17.38 -1.45 18.96
CA SER A 514 16.11 -1.09 19.58
C SER A 514 15.92 0.44 19.54
N GLY A 515 14.84 0.88 18.89
CA GLY A 515 14.58 2.29 18.62
C GLY A 515 15.38 2.91 17.47
N GLN A 516 15.96 2.11 16.58
CA GLN A 516 16.60 2.55 15.34
C GLN A 516 15.90 1.93 14.12
N ALA A 517 15.88 2.61 12.97
CA ALA A 517 15.32 2.10 11.72
C ALA A 517 16.30 2.33 10.57
#